data_AF-U2D733-F1
#
_entry.id   AF-U2D733-F1
#
_cell.length_a   1.000
_cell.length_b   1.000
_cell.length_c   1.000
_cell.angle_alpha   90.00
_cell.angle_beta   90.00
_cell.angle_gamma   90.00
#
_symmetry.space_group_name_H-M   'P 1'
#
loop_
_entity.id
_entity.type
_entity.pdbx_description
1 polymer ?
#
loop_
_entity_poly.entity_id
_entity_poly.type
_entity_poly.pdbx_seq_one_letter_code
_entity_poly.pdbx_strand_id
1 'polypeptide(L)' 'MLKIRITYCNEAEKEGFIDKLKNNFKILEVSKEYQGKGKSLYKKCYIDLSCK' A
#
# COMPACT_ATOMS: atom_id res chain seq x y z
N MET A 1 -0.83 -15.65 4.62
CA MET A 1 -0.61 -14.21 4.86
C MET A 1 0.22 -13.67 3.71
N LEU A 2 -0.27 -12.64 3.01
CA LEU A 2 0.42 -12.02 1.89
C LEU A 2 0.86 -10.61 2.30
N LYS A 3 2.11 -10.25 2.07
CA LYS A 3 2.63 -8.89 2.29
C LYS A 3 3.02 -8.29 0.96
N ILE A 4 2.42 -7.15 0.62
CA ILE A 4 2.73 -6.43 -0.62
C ILE A 4 3.36 -5.08 -0.28
N ARG A 5 4.27 -4.61 -1.13
CA ARG A 5 4.82 -3.25 -1.06
C ARG A 5 4.23 -2.45 -2.20
N ILE A 6 3.61 -1.32 -1.88
CA ILE A 6 3.14 -0.37 -2.89
C ILE A 6 4.07 0.84 -2.95
N THR A 7 4.18 1.43 -4.13
CA THR A 7 4.93 2.65 -4.40
C THR A 7 4.02 3.56 -5.21
N TYR A 8 3.81 4.79 -4.75
CA TYR A 8 2.83 5.72 -5.30
C TYR A 8 3.36 7.16 -5.26
N CYS A 9 2.89 7.99 -6.18
CA CYS A 9 3.24 9.41 -6.27
C CYS A 9 2.37 10.28 -5.35
N ASN A 10 1.09 9.92 -5.21
CA ASN A 10 0.09 10.71 -4.52
C ASN A 10 -0.86 9.81 -3.73
N GLU A 11 -1.62 10.42 -2.83
CA GLU A 11 -2.51 9.71 -1.92
C GLU A 11 -3.70 9.06 -2.65
N ALA A 12 -4.19 9.67 -3.73
CA ALA A 12 -5.29 9.12 -4.53
C ALA A 12 -4.93 7.77 -5.17
N GLU A 13 -3.70 7.60 -5.66
CA GLU A 13 -3.21 6.31 -6.17
C GLU A 13 -3.19 5.23 -5.08
N LYS A 14 -2.74 5.59 -3.88
CA LYS A 14 -2.70 4.70 -2.71
C LYS A 14 -4.12 4.25 -2.34
N GLU A 15 -5.04 5.19 -2.15
CA GLU A 15 -6.42 4.89 -1.76
C GLU A 15 -7.13 4.05 -2.82
N GLY A 16 -7.03 4.44 -4.10
CA GLY A 16 -7.64 3.69 -5.20
C GLY A 16 -7.15 2.25 -5.32
N PHE A 17 -5.88 1.98 -5.00
CA PHE A 17 -5.36 0.62 -4.97
C PHE A 17 -5.83 -0.16 -3.73
N ILE A 18 -5.85 0.48 -2.56
CA ILE A 18 -6.35 -0.11 -1.31
C ILE A 18 -7.81 -0.52 -1.44
N ASP A 19 -8.67 0.30 -2.05
CA ASP A 19 -10.09 -0.03 -2.23
C ASP A 19 -10.29 -1.20 -3.19
N LYS A 20 -9.50 -1.30 -4.27
CA LYS A 20 -9.50 -2.47 -5.15
C LYS A 20 -9.11 -3.75 -4.41
N LEU A 21 -8.17 -3.66 -3.46
CA LEU A 21 -7.76 -4.80 -2.63
C LEU A 21 -8.84 -5.23 -1.66
N LYS A 22 -9.53 -4.29 -0.99
CA LYS A 22 -10.61 -4.61 -0.02
C LYS A 22 -11.73 -5.47 -0.62
N ASN A 23 -11.98 -5.34 -1.93
CA ASN A 23 -12.98 -6.15 -2.62
C ASN A 23 -12.65 -7.65 -2.55
N ASN A 24 -11.37 -8.01 -2.76
CA ASN A 24 -10.93 -9.40 -2.90
C ASN A 24 -10.21 -9.96 -1.67
N PHE A 25 -9.60 -9.10 -0.85
CA PHE A 25 -8.77 -9.47 0.29
C PHE A 25 -9.20 -8.75 1.56
N LYS A 26 -8.93 -9.37 2.70
CA LYS A 26 -9.04 -8.71 4.00
C LYS A 26 -7.73 -7.98 4.29
N ILE A 27 -7.79 -6.66 4.44
CA ILE A 27 -6.64 -5.85 4.88
C ILE A 27 -6.48 -6.02 6.38
N LEU A 28 -5.29 -6.46 6.79
CA LEU A 28 -4.93 -6.64 8.20
C LEU A 28 -4.25 -5.38 8.75
N GLU A 29 -3.25 -4.89 8.03
CA GLU A 29 -2.46 -3.72 8.44
C GLU A 29 -1.95 -2.96 7.21
N VAL A 30 -1.84 -1.64 7.34
CA VAL A 30 -1.08 -0.79 6.42
C VAL A 30 0.03 -0.14 7.23
N SER A 31 1.29 -0.37 6.83
CA SER A 31 2.43 0.18 7.53
C SER A 31 2.51 1.70 7.39
N LYS A 32 3.27 2.34 8.28
CA LYS A 32 3.63 3.75 8.13
C LYS A 32 4.27 4.02 6.77
N GLU A 33 3.91 5.15 6.19
CA GLU A 33 4.46 5.62 4.92
C GLU A 33 5.92 6.04 5.11
N TYR A 34 6.75 5.70 4.13
CA TYR A 34 8.14 6.11 4.11
C TYR A 34 8.54 6.56 2.71
N GLN A 35 9.44 7.54 2.66
CA GLN A 35 9.94 8.08 1.41
C GLN A 35 11.05 7.20 0.86
N GLY A 36 11.12 7.06 -0.47
CA GLY A 36 12.26 6.43 -1.12
C GLY A 36 13.57 7.17 -0.82
N LYS A 37 14.71 6.47 -0.85
CA LYS A 37 16.04 7.08 -0.66
C LYS A 37 16.27 8.21 -1.69
N GLY A 38 16.92 9.29 -1.26
CA GLY A 38 17.26 10.44 -2.12
C GLY A 38 16.08 11.38 -2.39
N LYS A 39 16.08 12.07 -3.54
CA LYS A 39 15.02 13.00 -3.98
C LYS A 39 13.80 12.25 -4.56
N SER A 40 13.42 11.13 -3.97
CA SER A 40 12.30 10.33 -4.49
C SER A 40 10.98 11.06 -4.31
N LEU A 41 10.30 11.33 -5.42
CA LEU A 41 8.92 11.85 -5.44
C LEU A 41 7.90 10.79 -4.96
N TYR A 42 8.31 9.52 -4.94
CA TYR A 42 7.45 8.40 -4.59
C TYR A 42 7.52 8.07 -3.10
N LYS A 43 6.33 7.82 -2.53
CA LYS A 43 6.12 7.25 -1.20
C LYS A 43 5.90 5.74 -1.31
N LYS A 44 6.15 5.05 -0.21
CA LYS A 44 6.02 3.59 -0.12
C LYS A 44 5.35 3.20 1.19
N CYS A 45 4.57 2.13 1.17
CA CYS A 45 4.12 1.44 2.36
C CYS A 45 3.98 -0.06 2.09
N TYR A 46 3.92 -0.85 3.16
CA TYR A 46 3.56 -2.25 3.12
C TYR A 46 2.11 -2.44 3.50
N ILE A 47 1.45 -3.39 2.87
CA ILE A 47 0.09 -3.80 3.18
C ILE A 47 0.10 -5.29 3.45
N ASP A 48 -0.38 -5.67 4.63
CA ASP A 48 -0.55 -7.05 5.03
C ASP A 48 -2.00 -7.48 4.77
N LEU A 49 -2.14 -8.60 4.04
CA LEU A 49 -3.40 -9.08 3.49
C LEU A 49 -3.63 -10.55 3.89
N SER A 50 -4.90 -10.89 4.10
CA SER A 50 -5.38 -12.27 4.17
C SER A 50 -6.34 -12.55 3.02
N CYS A 51 -6.25 -13.77 2.48
CA CYS A 51 -7.33 -14.31 1.67
C CYS A 51 -8.60 -14.39 2.53
N LYS A 52 -9.76 -14.15 1.90
CA LYS A 52 -11.07 -14.38 2.52
C LYS A 52 -11.34 -15.87 2.62
#